data_AF-A0A1G9FYF2-F1
#
_entry.id   AF-A0A1G9FYF2-F1
#
_cell.length_a   1.000
_cell.length_b   1.000
_cell.length_c   1.000
_cell.angle_alpha   90.00
_cell.angle_beta   90.00
_cell.angle_gamma   90.00
#
_symmetry.space_group_name_H-M   'P 1'
#
loop_
_entity.id
_entity.type
_entity.pdbx_description
1 polymer ?
#
loop_
_entity_poly.entity_id
_entity_poly.type
_entity_poly.pdbx_seq_one_letter_code
_entity_poly.pdbx_strand_id
1 'polypeptide(L)'
;MLPHVESRDVAASVDKLLAKRGSALLSMKALIAAVREQTGTERSDADLAGLITKKAALLGLAVLSDLGGPDSGRPDLGRSPQDAGRKFS
;
A
#
# COMPACT_ATOMS: atom_id res chain seq x y z
N MET A 1 38.81 8.41 0.49
CA MET A 1 37.52 8.28 1.19
C MET A 1 36.56 7.58 0.25
N LEU A 2 36.37 6.27 0.43
CA LEU A 2 35.44 5.50 -0.39
C LEU A 2 34.02 5.93 0.01
N PRO A 3 33.19 6.44 -0.92
CA PRO A 3 31.79 6.68 -0.62
C PRO A 3 31.18 5.33 -0.27
N HIS A 4 30.44 5.29 0.83
CA HIS A 4 29.77 4.12 1.37
C HIS A 4 28.74 3.59 0.34
N VAL A 5 29.21 2.81 -0.63
CA VAL A 5 28.42 1.80 -1.31
C VAL A 5 28.08 0.74 -0.25
N GLU A 6 27.01 -0.03 -0.40
CA GLU A 6 26.53 -1.07 0.55
C GLU A 6 25.42 -0.66 1.54
N SER A 7 24.65 0.40 1.26
CA SER A 7 23.22 0.37 1.62
C SER A 7 22.46 1.09 0.53
N ARG A 8 21.97 0.29 -0.43
CA ARG A 8 21.29 0.71 -1.65
C ARG A 8 20.20 1.73 -1.28
N ASP A 9 20.51 3.00 -1.48
CA ASP A 9 19.81 4.11 -0.85
C ASP A 9 18.33 4.07 -1.24
N VAL A 10 17.49 3.56 -0.32
CA VAL A 10 16.08 3.27 -0.58
C VAL A 10 15.38 4.54 -1.01
N ALA A 11 15.78 5.66 -0.39
CA ALA A 11 15.33 6.98 -0.76
C ALA A 11 15.73 7.36 -2.18
N ALA A 12 16.98 7.16 -2.60
CA ALA A 12 17.38 7.46 -3.98
C ALA A 12 16.67 6.56 -5.01
N SER A 13 16.45 5.28 -4.69
CA SER A 13 15.72 4.36 -5.56
C SER A 13 14.26 4.78 -5.72
N VAL A 14 13.58 5.14 -4.62
CA VAL A 14 12.20 5.69 -4.66
C VAL A 14 12.15 6.96 -5.51
N ASP A 15 13.11 7.86 -5.33
CA ASP A 15 13.18 9.12 -6.11
C ASP A 15 13.26 8.85 -7.61
N LYS A 16 14.18 7.96 -8.00
CA LYS A 16 14.41 7.59 -9.41
C LYS A 16 13.18 6.89 -10.00
N LEU A 17 12.47 6.10 -9.19
CA LEU A 17 11.26 5.39 -9.59
C LEU A 17 10.09 6.36 -9.82
N LEU A 18 9.90 7.32 -8.91
CA LEU A 18 8.91 8.38 -9.02
C LEU A 18 9.22 9.30 -10.21
N ALA A 19 10.46 9.74 -10.37
CA ALA A 19 10.91 10.57 -11.48
C ALA A 19 10.73 9.88 -12.85
N LYS A 20 11.01 8.57 -12.94
CA LYS A 20 10.83 7.79 -14.17
C LYS A 20 9.36 7.58 -14.54
N ARG A 21 8.47 7.49 -13.56
CA ARG A 21 7.03 7.27 -13.78
C ARG A 21 6.26 8.59 -13.95
N GLY A 22 6.80 9.70 -13.43
CA GLY A 22 6.52 11.09 -13.80
C GLY A 22 5.14 11.65 -13.47
N SER A 23 4.05 10.93 -13.77
CA SER A 23 2.68 11.39 -13.53
C SER A 23 1.63 10.27 -13.61
N ALA A 24 2.03 9.02 -13.87
CA ALA A 24 1.10 7.90 -13.83
C ALA A 24 0.63 7.70 -12.40
N LEU A 25 -0.68 7.65 -12.16
CA LEU A 25 -1.25 7.25 -10.87
C LEU A 25 -0.73 5.84 -10.54
N LEU A 26 0.16 5.74 -9.57
CA LEU A 26 0.76 4.48 -9.15
C LEU A 26 0.08 4.00 -7.88
N SER A 27 -0.31 2.72 -7.89
CA SER A 27 -0.74 2.02 -6.68
C SER A 27 0.44 1.85 -5.72
N MET A 28 0.21 2.15 -4.45
CA MET A 28 1.19 2.03 -3.38
C MET A 28 1.86 0.64 -3.34
N LYS A 29 1.09 -0.44 -3.55
CA LYS A 29 1.65 -1.81 -3.58
C LYS A 29 2.68 -2.01 -4.68
N ALA A 30 2.43 -1.47 -5.88
CA ALA A 30 3.35 -1.59 -6.99
C ALA A 30 4.66 -0.82 -6.74
N LEU A 31 4.58 0.33 -6.07
CA LEU A 31 5.76 1.09 -5.66
C LEU A 31 6.58 0.32 -4.62
N ILE A 32 5.93 -0.22 -3.58
CA ILE A 32 6.60 -1.00 -2.54
C ILE A 32 7.30 -2.22 -3.13
N ALA A 33 6.63 -2.97 -4.01
CA ALA A 33 7.21 -4.13 -4.68
C ALA A 33 8.45 -3.74 -5.50
N ALA A 34 8.34 -2.71 -6.33
CA ALA A 34 9.43 -2.26 -7.19
C ALA A 34 10.61 -1.65 -6.40
N VAL A 35 10.35 -1.09 -5.20
CA VAL A 35 11.39 -0.64 -4.28
C VAL A 35 12.09 -1.83 -3.63
N ARG A 36 11.34 -2.84 -3.17
CA ARG A 36 11.92 -4.08 -2.62
C ARG A 36 12.77 -4.82 -3.65
N GLU A 37 12.30 -4.96 -4.88
CA GLU A 37 13.08 -5.61 -5.95
C GLU A 37 14.37 -4.83 -6.28
N GLN A 38 14.31 -3.50 -6.32
CA GLN A 38 15.48 -2.69 -6.63
C GLN A 38 16.47 -2.56 -5.49
N THR A 39 16.02 -2.58 -4.23
CA THR A 39 16.88 -2.27 -3.08
C THR A 39 17.26 -3.51 -2.27
N GLY A 40 16.43 -4.55 -2.30
CA GLY A 40 16.54 -5.70 -1.40
C GLY A 40 16.16 -5.38 0.05
N THR A 41 15.44 -4.28 0.29
CA THR A 41 15.14 -3.81 1.65
C THR A 41 14.14 -4.74 2.37
N GLU A 42 14.41 -5.00 3.65
CA GLU A 42 13.52 -5.76 4.53
C GLU A 42 12.54 -4.86 5.32
N ARG A 43 12.59 -3.53 5.11
CA ARG A 43 11.70 -2.56 5.76
C ARG A 43 10.23 -2.93 5.58
N SER A 44 9.42 -2.71 6.61
CA SER A 44 7.98 -2.93 6.53
C SER A 44 7.34 -2.03 5.47
N ASP A 45 6.29 -2.53 4.84
CA ASP A 45 5.44 -1.82 3.88
C ASP A 45 4.96 -0.46 4.39
N ALA A 46 4.60 -0.32 5.67
CA ALA A 46 4.22 0.97 6.26
C ALA A 46 5.35 2.02 6.23
N ASP A 47 6.60 1.62 6.50
CA ASP A 47 7.76 2.51 6.45
C ASP A 47 8.07 2.93 5.00
N LEU A 48 8.02 1.98 4.08
CA LEU A 48 8.19 2.23 2.65
C LEU A 48 7.08 3.14 2.11
N ALA A 49 5.83 2.91 2.51
CA ALA A 49 4.69 3.73 2.16
C ALA A 49 4.86 5.19 2.61
N GLY A 50 5.30 5.40 3.86
CA GLY A 50 5.59 6.72 4.39
C GLY A 50 6.69 7.44 3.59
N LEU A 51 7.75 6.71 3.24
CA LEU A 51 8.88 7.25 2.48
C LEU A 51 8.50 7.62 1.04
N ILE A 52 7.72 6.76 0.38
CA ILE A 52 7.16 6.99 -0.96
C ILE A 52 6.25 8.21 -0.95
N THR A 53 5.33 8.30 0.03
CA THR A 53 4.39 9.42 0.16
C THR A 53 5.13 10.74 0.33
N LYS A 54 6.15 10.76 1.20
CA LYS A 54 6.95 11.95 1.45
C LYS A 54 7.68 12.42 0.19
N LYS A 55 8.28 11.51 -0.58
CA LYS A 55 8.96 11.86 -1.83
C LYS A 55 8.00 12.28 -2.94
N ALA A 56 6.86 11.60 -3.06
CA ALA A 56 5.85 11.97 -4.03
C ALA A 56 5.30 13.38 -3.76
N ALA A 57 5.05 13.72 -2.49
CA ALA A 57 4.62 15.06 -2.09
C ALA A 57 5.65 16.14 -2.47
N LEU A 58 6.96 15.86 -2.31
CA LEU A 58 8.03 16.77 -2.73
C LEU A 58 8.06 16.99 -4.24
N LEU A 59 7.69 15.97 -5.02
CA LEU A 59 7.62 16.03 -6.49
C LEU A 59 6.25 16.49 -7.02
N GLY A 60 5.27 16.74 -6.15
CA GLY A 60 3.90 17.09 -6.55
C GLY A 60 3.11 15.95 -7.18
N LEU A 61 3.49 14.69 -6.92
CA LEU A 61 2.87 13.49 -7.49
C LEU A 61 1.78 12.95 -6.56
N ALA A 62 0.65 12.58 -7.15
CA ALA A 62 -0.42 11.86 -6.45
C ALA A 62 -0.12 10.35 -6.43
N VAL A 63 0.08 9.78 -5.24
CA VAL A 63 0.20 8.32 -5.04
C VAL A 63 -1.14 7.79 -4.57
N LEU A 64 -1.63 6.74 -5.21
CA LEU A 64 -2.83 6.07 -4.76
C LEU A 64 -2.46 5.15 -3.61
N SER A 65 -2.76 5.58 -2.39
CA SER A 65 -2.76 4.70 -1.24
C SER A 65 -3.85 3.66 -1.45
N ASP A 66 -3.46 2.46 -1.86
CA ASP A 66 -4.26 1.24 -1.76
C ASP A 66 -4.39 0.88 -0.26
N LEU A 67 -4.84 1.84 0.54
CA LEU A 67 -5.36 1.59 1.86
C LEU A 67 -6.64 0.86 1.57
N GLY A 68 -6.59 -0.48 1.65
CA GLY A 68 -7.70 -1.36 1.30
C GLY A 68 -9.00 -0.68 1.70
N GLY A 69 -9.82 -0.34 0.68
CA GLY A 69 -11.19 0.04 0.92
C GLY A 69 -11.73 -1.01 1.89
N PRO A 70 -12.42 -0.57 2.97
CA PRO A 70 -12.75 -1.44 4.08
C PRO A 70 -13.28 -2.70 3.46
N ASP A 71 -12.61 -3.82 3.77
CA ASP A 71 -13.22 -5.13 3.68
C ASP A 71 -14.50 -4.96 4.50
N SER A 72 -15.53 -4.53 3.80
CA SER A 72 -16.89 -4.53 4.26
C SER A 72 -17.20 -6.00 4.18
N GLY A 73 -16.64 -6.75 5.15
CA GLY A 73 -17.30 -7.84 5.83
C GLY A 73 -18.64 -7.27 6.24
N ARG A 74 -19.52 -7.25 5.25
CA ARG A 74 -20.93 -6.97 5.30
C ARG A 74 -21.40 -7.72 6.54
N PRO A 75 -21.85 -7.04 7.61
CA PRO A 75 -22.45 -7.77 8.70
C PRO A 75 -23.61 -8.52 8.06
N ASP A 76 -23.59 -9.85 8.19
CA ASP A 76 -24.69 -10.73 7.82
C ASP A 76 -25.88 -10.43 8.74
N LEU A 77 -26.46 -9.25 8.57
CA LEU A 77 -27.77 -8.85 9.06
C LEU A 77 -28.78 -9.56 8.17
N GLY A 78 -28.85 -10.88 8.34
CA GLY A 78 -29.30 -11.77 7.28
C GLY A 78 -30.31 -12.84 7.66
N ARG A 79 -30.67 -13.07 8.94
CA ARG A 79 -31.91 -13.82 9.27
C ARG A 79 -32.32 -13.81 10.74
N SER A 80 -33.19 -12.87 11.07
CA SER A 80 -34.37 -13.12 11.91
C SER A 80 -35.40 -12.07 11.48
N PRO A 81 -36.58 -12.48 11.00
CA PRO A 81 -37.63 -12.79 11.96
C PRO A 81 -38.60 -13.93 11.55
N GLN A 82 -39.13 -14.58 12.59
CA GLN A 82 -40.55 -14.99 12.75
C GLN A 82 -41.14 -16.15 11.93
N ASP A 83 -41.63 -17.10 12.72
CA ASP A 83 -42.94 -17.75 12.60
C ASP A 83 -43.17 -18.81 11.53
N ALA A 84 -43.19 -20.07 11.99
CA ALA A 84 -44.14 -21.05 11.49
C ALA A 84 -44.37 -22.14 12.55
N GLY A 85 -45.44 -21.96 13.33
CA GLY A 85 -46.38 -23.01 13.75
C GLY A 85 -45.85 -24.26 14.49
N ARG A 86 -46.35 -24.52 15.72
CA ARG A 86 -47.57 -25.32 15.93
C ARG A 86 -47.33 -26.81 15.56
N LYS A 87 -47.16 -27.74 16.50
CA LYS A 87 -48.19 -28.24 17.43
C LYS A 87 -47.56 -29.22 18.43
N PHE A 88 -48.10 -29.18 19.65
CA PHE A 88 -48.15 -30.29 20.59
C PHE A 88 -48.66 -31.58 19.90
N SER A 89 -47.99 -32.69 20.15
CA SER A 89 -48.60 -34.03 20.32
C SER A 89 -47.68 -34.86 21.20
#